data_AF-A0A137QZC8-F1
#
_entry.id   AF-A0A137QZC8-F1
#
_cell.length_a   1.000
_cell.length_b   1.000
_cell.length_c   1.000
_cell.angle_alpha   90.00
_cell.angle_beta   90.00
_cell.angle_gamma   90.00
#
_symmetry.space_group_name_H-M   'P 1'
#
loop_
_entity.id
_entity.type
_entity.pdbx_description
1 polymer ?
#
loop_
_entity_poly.entity_id
_entity_poly.type
_entity_poly.pdbx_seq_one_letter_code
_entity_poly.pdbx_strand_id
1 'polypeptide(L)'
;MHHTTHNIPVASKCKPAFTTLGPSHCQILILFSNSGDINFFKLVSQSNNNLKAKKSSLRILTTHVAYGGILLSTTTILSADELKIVADFISSGAKVTVMVSLPCSRSFLKIINVPFPVMPDQVMPMLNNSGLEIDLAAKPHIMCNSQHSDTATVWFDVWDS
;
A
#
# COMPACT_ATOMS: atom_id res chain seq x y z
N MET A 1 -17.95 -39.65 44.29
CA MET A 1 -17.87 -38.22 43.93
C MET A 1 -16.89 -38.09 42.78
N HIS A 2 -17.39 -37.94 41.55
CA HIS A 2 -16.55 -37.82 40.34
C HIS A 2 -16.44 -36.34 39.96
N HIS A 3 -15.22 -35.82 39.90
CA HIS A 3 -14.95 -34.49 39.34
C HIS A 3 -14.87 -34.60 37.81
N THR A 4 -15.75 -33.89 37.11
CA THR A 4 -15.72 -33.76 35.65
C THR A 4 -14.93 -32.50 35.28
N THR A 5 -13.75 -32.67 34.69
CA THR A 5 -12.93 -31.56 34.18
C THR A 5 -13.53 -31.04 32.89
N HIS A 6 -14.07 -29.83 32.92
CA HIS A 6 -14.56 -29.13 31.72
C HIS A 6 -13.35 -28.58 30.95
N ASN A 7 -12.92 -29.29 29.92
CA ASN A 7 -11.93 -28.77 28.96
C ASN A 7 -12.58 -27.66 28.13
N ILE A 8 -12.30 -26.40 28.49
CA ILE A 8 -12.64 -25.26 27.63
C ILE A 8 -11.67 -25.29 26.44
N PRO A 9 -12.16 -25.35 25.19
CA PRO A 9 -11.27 -25.28 24.04
C PRO A 9 -10.62 -23.89 24.03
N VAL A 10 -9.30 -23.88 24.19
CA VAL A 10 -8.48 -22.68 24.03
C VAL A 10 -8.70 -22.19 22.61
N ALA A 11 -9.32 -21.03 22.46
CA ALA A 11 -9.47 -20.37 21.18
C ALA A 11 -8.09 -20.31 20.52
N SER A 12 -7.94 -20.98 19.38
CA SER A 12 -6.70 -20.91 18.62
C SER A 12 -6.47 -19.42 18.32
N LYS A 13 -5.29 -18.92 18.67
CA LYS A 13 -4.87 -17.58 18.29
C LYS A 13 -4.83 -17.54 16.77
N CYS A 14 -5.96 -17.19 16.15
CA CYS A 14 -6.01 -16.95 14.72
C CYS A 14 -5.11 -15.74 14.51
N LYS A 15 -3.92 -15.99 13.95
CA LYS A 15 -3.01 -14.94 13.52
C LYS A 15 -3.84 -14.04 12.60
N PRO A 16 -4.00 -12.74 12.89
CA PRO A 16 -4.70 -11.86 11.98
C PRO A 16 -3.98 -11.98 10.63
N ALA A 17 -4.68 -12.46 9.60
CA ALA A 17 -4.18 -12.49 8.23
C ALA A 17 -4.21 -11.05 7.68
N PHE A 18 -3.45 -10.16 8.31
CA PHE A 18 -3.48 -8.72 8.04
C PHE A 18 -2.16 -8.20 7.48
N THR A 19 -1.30 -9.08 6.98
CA THR A 19 -0.29 -8.68 6.02
C THR A 19 -0.86 -8.93 4.64
N THR A 20 -1.58 -7.95 4.07
CA THR A 20 -1.66 -7.89 2.61
C THR A 20 -0.23 -7.92 2.10
N LEU A 21 0.09 -8.83 1.18
CA LEU A 21 1.41 -8.85 0.55
C LEU A 21 1.70 -7.44 0.08
N GLY A 22 2.84 -6.90 0.54
CA GLY A 22 3.33 -5.62 0.07
C GLY A 22 3.50 -5.66 -1.45
N PRO A 23 3.53 -4.50 -2.09
CA PRO A 23 3.65 -4.47 -3.53
C PRO A 23 4.99 -5.11 -3.96
N SER A 24 4.94 -5.83 -5.07
CA SER A 24 6.04 -6.61 -5.62
C SER A 24 6.95 -5.74 -6.48
N HIS A 25 8.23 -6.08 -6.60
CA HIS A 25 9.17 -5.42 -7.52
C HIS A 25 8.73 -5.48 -9.00
N CYS A 26 7.79 -6.37 -9.35
CA CYS A 26 7.15 -6.42 -10.67
C CYS A 26 5.83 -5.64 -10.68
N GLN A 27 5.77 -4.50 -10.01
CA GLN A 27 4.62 -3.61 -10.02
C GLN A 27 5.08 -2.16 -10.24
N ILE A 28 4.13 -1.28 -10.58
CA ILE A 28 4.33 0.15 -10.77
C ILE A 28 3.18 0.86 -10.08
N LEU A 29 3.48 1.85 -9.24
CA LEU A 29 2.48 2.73 -8.65
C LEU A 29 2.39 4.03 -9.46
N ILE A 30 1.17 4.44 -9.78
CA ILE A 30 0.87 5.67 -10.50
C ILE A 30 -0.07 6.50 -9.65
N LEU A 31 0.39 7.66 -9.23
CA LEU A 31 -0.38 8.64 -8.47
C LEU A 31 -0.82 9.77 -9.40
N PHE A 32 -2.10 10.12 -9.34
CA PHE A 32 -2.71 11.16 -10.17
C PHE A 32 -2.95 12.39 -9.32
N SER A 33 -2.58 13.57 -9.83
CA SER A 33 -2.90 14.84 -9.15
C SER A 33 -4.40 15.14 -9.14
N ASN A 34 -5.15 14.62 -10.12
CA ASN A 34 -6.60 14.66 -10.19
C ASN A 34 -7.13 13.35 -10.77
N SER A 35 -7.90 12.58 -9.98
CA SER A 35 -8.53 11.35 -10.45
C SER A 35 -9.78 11.68 -11.27
N GLY A 36 -9.60 11.92 -12.57
CA GLY A 36 -10.72 11.84 -13.51
C GLY A 36 -11.26 10.41 -13.62
N ASP A 37 -12.27 10.21 -14.48
CA ASP A 37 -12.79 8.88 -14.78
C ASP A 37 -11.80 8.13 -15.69
N ILE A 38 -10.86 7.39 -15.06
CA ILE A 38 -9.79 6.67 -15.76
C ILE A 38 -10.29 5.29 -16.18
N ASN A 39 -10.38 5.06 -17.49
CA ASN A 39 -10.67 3.73 -18.02
C ASN A 39 -9.42 2.83 -17.98
N PHE A 40 -9.36 1.97 -16.95
CA PHE A 40 -8.23 1.04 -16.73
C PHE A 40 -7.95 0.11 -17.92
N PHE A 41 -8.98 -0.43 -18.56
CA PHE A 41 -8.82 -1.32 -19.72
C PHE A 41 -8.16 -0.60 -20.90
N LYS A 42 -8.57 0.63 -21.16
CA LYS A 42 -7.97 1.47 -22.20
C LYS A 42 -6.51 1.80 -21.85
N LEU A 43 -6.23 2.12 -20.59
CA LEU A 43 -4.87 2.41 -20.12
C LEU A 43 -3.96 1.19 -20.31
N VAL A 44 -4.36 -0.01 -19.85
CA VAL A 44 -3.56 -1.24 -20.00
C VAL A 44 -3.32 -1.59 -21.46
N SER A 45 -4.37 -1.58 -22.28
CA SER A 45 -4.26 -1.96 -23.70
C SER A 45 -3.36 -1.00 -24.48
N GLN A 46 -3.51 0.31 -24.27
CA GLN A 46 -2.66 1.28 -24.93
C GLN A 46 -1.21 1.24 -24.44
N SER A 47 -0.98 1.11 -23.13
CA SER A 47 0.37 0.98 -22.59
C SER A 47 1.08 -0.26 -23.16
N ASN A 48 0.40 -1.42 -23.19
CA ASN A 48 0.96 -2.65 -23.77
C ASN A 48 1.26 -2.53 -25.28
N ASN A 49 0.41 -1.84 -26.05
CA ASN A 49 0.64 -1.59 -27.46
C ASN A 49 1.90 -0.73 -27.69
N ASN A 50 2.13 0.27 -26.83
CA ASN A 50 3.33 1.11 -26.92
C ASN A 50 4.60 0.37 -26.51
N LEU A 51 4.55 -0.41 -25.42
CA LEU A 51 5.67 -1.28 -25.05
C LEU A 51 6.03 -2.25 -26.19
N LYS A 52 5.01 -2.78 -26.89
CA LYS A 52 5.20 -3.60 -28.09
C LYS A 52 5.88 -2.82 -29.23
N ALA A 53 5.42 -1.59 -29.51
CA ALA A 53 5.99 -0.75 -30.56
C ALA A 53 7.47 -0.43 -30.32
N LYS A 54 7.88 -0.29 -29.05
CA LYS A 54 9.27 -0.10 -28.63
C LYS A 54 10.06 -1.41 -28.49
N LYS A 55 9.50 -2.55 -28.88
CA LYS A 55 10.11 -3.89 -28.75
C LYS A 55 10.52 -4.25 -27.33
N SER A 56 9.90 -3.64 -26.30
CA SER A 56 10.11 -4.06 -24.91
C SER A 56 9.46 -5.43 -24.68
N SER A 57 10.13 -6.26 -23.88
CA SER A 57 9.61 -7.53 -23.37
C SER A 57 8.62 -7.32 -22.22
N LEU A 58 8.60 -6.14 -21.60
CA LEU A 58 7.69 -5.78 -20.52
C LEU A 58 6.23 -5.83 -20.98
N ARG A 59 5.39 -6.48 -20.19
CA ARG A 59 3.93 -6.45 -20.33
C ARG A 59 3.29 -6.06 -19.02
N ILE A 60 2.26 -5.22 -19.11
CA ILE A 60 1.34 -4.95 -18.01
C ILE A 60 0.30 -6.07 -18.02
N LEU A 61 0.19 -6.77 -16.90
CA LEU A 61 -0.66 -7.93 -16.70
C LEU A 61 -2.02 -7.52 -16.14
N THR A 62 -2.00 -6.73 -15.05
CA THR A 62 -3.20 -6.32 -14.32
C THR A 62 -3.12 -4.88 -13.87
N THR A 63 -4.29 -4.31 -13.59
CA THR A 63 -4.50 -2.96 -13.04
C THR A 63 -5.37 -3.06 -11.81
N HIS A 64 -4.98 -2.40 -10.73
CA HIS A 64 -5.78 -2.30 -9.51
C HIS A 64 -5.70 -0.89 -8.95
N VAL A 65 -6.78 -0.40 -8.33
CA VAL A 65 -6.73 0.83 -7.53
C VAL A 65 -6.14 0.49 -6.17
N ALA A 66 -5.03 1.11 -5.81
CA ALA A 66 -4.35 0.89 -4.53
C ALA A 66 -3.50 2.11 -4.18
N TYR A 67 -3.24 2.30 -2.88
CA TYR A 67 -2.32 3.33 -2.37
C TYR A 67 -2.65 4.77 -2.84
N GLY A 68 -3.94 5.10 -3.00
CA GLY A 68 -4.36 6.42 -3.49
C GLY A 68 -4.15 6.64 -5.00
N GLY A 69 -3.78 5.60 -5.75
CA GLY A 69 -3.55 5.66 -7.19
C GLY A 69 -3.84 4.34 -7.89
N ILE A 70 -3.08 4.05 -8.95
CA ILE A 70 -3.18 2.84 -9.75
C ILE A 70 -1.92 2.02 -9.60
N LEU A 71 -2.08 0.76 -9.23
CA LEU A 71 -1.04 -0.24 -9.22
C LEU A 71 -1.13 -1.08 -10.51
N LEU A 72 -0.08 -1.07 -11.31
CA LEU A 72 0.08 -1.94 -12.46
C LEU A 72 0.95 -3.12 -12.07
N SER A 73 0.54 -4.35 -12.40
CA SER A 73 1.43 -5.51 -12.31
C SER A 73 2.11 -5.74 -13.65
N THR A 74 3.40 -6.05 -13.64
CA THR A 74 4.20 -6.30 -14.83
C THR A 74 4.82 -7.69 -14.84
N THR A 75 5.26 -8.14 -16.02
CA THR A 75 5.94 -9.44 -16.18
C THR A 75 7.32 -9.48 -15.54
N THR A 76 7.99 -8.34 -15.49
CA THR A 76 9.37 -8.19 -15.01
C THR A 76 9.52 -6.89 -14.24
N ILE A 77 10.59 -6.80 -13.45
CA ILE A 77 11.02 -5.55 -12.83
C ILE A 77 11.35 -4.54 -13.94
N LEU A 78 10.90 -3.30 -13.79
CA LEU A 78 11.19 -2.26 -14.77
C LEU A 78 12.59 -1.70 -14.58
N SER A 79 13.25 -1.45 -15.70
CA SER A 79 14.38 -0.54 -15.76
C SER A 79 13.92 0.94 -15.67
N ALA A 80 14.85 1.84 -15.34
CA ALA A 80 14.57 3.28 -15.30
C ALA A 80 14.06 3.83 -16.65
N ASP A 81 14.59 3.33 -17.76
CA ASP A 81 14.15 3.72 -19.11
C ASP A 81 12.71 3.28 -19.39
N GLU A 82 12.35 2.05 -19.01
CA GLU A 82 10.98 1.55 -19.17
C GLU A 82 9.99 2.28 -18.27
N LEU A 83 10.40 2.64 -17.04
CA LEU A 83 9.60 3.43 -16.12
C LEU A 83 9.29 4.81 -16.73
N LYS A 84 10.30 5.47 -17.31
CA LYS A 84 10.13 6.74 -18.01
C LYS A 84 9.18 6.62 -19.20
N ILE A 85 9.32 5.56 -20.00
CA ILE A 85 8.43 5.29 -21.14
C ILE A 85 6.97 5.16 -20.68
N VAL A 86 6.74 4.42 -19.60
CA VAL A 86 5.41 4.25 -19.01
C VAL A 86 4.88 5.58 -18.48
N ALA A 87 5.70 6.37 -17.80
CA ALA A 87 5.34 7.69 -17.28
C ALA A 87 4.99 8.69 -18.38
N ASP A 88 5.82 8.82 -19.42
CA ASP A 88 5.59 9.70 -20.56
C ASP A 88 4.29 9.31 -21.30
N PHE A 89 4.07 8.00 -21.45
CA PHE A 89 2.87 7.50 -22.10
C PHE A 89 1.61 7.78 -21.30
N ILE A 90 1.59 7.47 -20.01
CA ILE A 90 0.41 7.72 -19.16
C ILE A 90 0.14 9.22 -19.06
N SER A 91 1.18 10.04 -18.93
CA SER A 91 1.04 11.51 -18.90
C SER A 91 0.38 12.03 -20.19
N SER A 92 0.85 11.56 -21.36
CA SER A 92 0.30 11.98 -22.65
C SER A 92 -1.12 11.47 -22.91
N GLY A 93 -1.42 10.24 -22.49
CA GLY A 93 -2.76 9.64 -22.64
C GLY A 93 -3.80 10.22 -21.69
N ALA A 94 -3.41 10.50 -20.44
CA ALA A 94 -4.30 11.04 -19.42
C ALA A 94 -4.45 12.56 -19.50
N LYS A 95 -3.51 13.28 -20.14
CA LYS A 95 -3.41 14.76 -20.09
C LYS A 95 -3.32 15.30 -18.66
N VAL A 96 -2.79 14.50 -17.73
CA VAL A 96 -2.59 14.86 -16.33
C VAL A 96 -1.14 14.55 -15.97
N THR A 97 -0.52 15.39 -15.15
CA THR A 97 0.76 15.07 -14.53
C THR A 97 0.57 13.82 -13.65
N VAL A 98 1.33 12.78 -13.96
CA VAL A 98 1.35 11.54 -13.17
C VAL A 98 2.71 11.38 -12.51
N MET A 99 2.68 10.99 -11.24
CA MET A 99 3.88 10.50 -10.57
C MET A 99 3.89 8.99 -10.71
N VAL A 100 4.91 8.46 -11.38
CA VAL A 100 5.10 7.02 -11.58
C VAL A 100 6.31 6.59 -10.76
N SER A 101 6.11 5.67 -9.84
CA SER A 101 7.16 5.11 -9.00
C SER A 101 7.11 3.59 -9.02
N LEU A 102 8.27 2.97 -8.77
CA LEU A 102 8.26 1.56 -8.40
C LEU A 102 7.73 1.47 -6.97
N PRO A 103 6.89 0.49 -6.67
CA PRO A 103 6.57 0.18 -5.30
C PRO A 103 7.85 -0.25 -4.61
N CYS A 104 8.30 0.58 -3.69
CA CYS A 104 9.41 0.26 -2.83
C CYS A 104 8.93 -0.62 -1.67
N SER A 105 9.88 -1.20 -0.95
CA SER A 105 9.57 -2.00 0.24
C SER A 105 8.68 -1.20 1.19
N ARG A 106 7.73 -1.88 1.83
CA ARG A 106 6.93 -1.27 2.89
C ARG A 106 7.48 -1.77 4.21
N SER A 107 8.06 -0.87 4.98
CA SER A 107 8.30 -1.11 6.40
C SER A 107 7.07 -0.66 7.21
N PHE A 108 7.08 -1.02 8.49
CA PHE A 108 6.10 -0.51 9.43
C PHE A 108 6.79 -0.01 10.68
N LEU A 109 6.34 1.15 11.16
CA LEU A 109 6.65 1.63 12.50
C LEU A 109 5.52 1.22 13.43
N LYS A 110 5.86 0.60 14.55
CA LYS A 110 4.92 0.16 15.58
C LYS A 110 5.21 0.88 16.88
N ILE A 111 4.24 1.65 17.37
CA ILE A 111 4.30 2.27 18.70
C ILE A 111 3.36 1.50 19.61
N ILE A 112 3.91 0.92 20.68
CA ILE A 112 3.16 0.14 21.68
C ILE A 112 2.85 1.01 22.90
N ASN A 113 1.81 0.62 23.65
CA ASN A 113 1.40 1.24 24.90
C ASN A 113 1.05 2.74 24.79
N VAL A 114 0.41 3.14 23.68
CA VAL A 114 -0.14 4.48 23.50
C VAL A 114 -1.42 4.61 24.33
N PRO A 115 -1.67 5.70 25.07
CA PRO A 115 -2.92 5.89 25.80
C PRO A 115 -4.17 5.75 24.90
N PHE A 116 -5.21 5.08 25.38
CA PHE A 116 -6.46 4.81 24.66
C PHE A 116 -7.66 5.43 25.41
N PRO A 117 -8.67 6.01 24.72
CA PRO A 117 -8.84 6.07 23.26
C PRO A 117 -7.92 7.08 22.58
N VAL A 118 -7.44 6.72 21.38
CA VAL A 118 -6.68 7.60 20.49
C VAL A 118 -7.19 7.43 19.06
N MET A 119 -7.34 8.54 18.34
CA MET A 119 -7.86 8.57 16.98
C MET A 119 -6.79 8.98 15.96
N PRO A 120 -6.88 8.56 14.68
CA PRO A 120 -5.85 8.86 13.67
C PRO A 120 -5.60 10.36 13.47
N ASP A 121 -6.61 11.20 13.63
CA ASP A 121 -6.52 12.66 13.54
C ASP A 121 -5.74 13.31 14.69
N GLN A 122 -5.61 12.62 15.83
CA GLN A 122 -4.74 13.03 16.94
C GLN A 122 -3.30 12.54 16.75
N VAL A 123 -3.14 11.38 16.11
CA VAL A 123 -1.82 10.77 15.85
C VAL A 123 -1.05 11.53 14.77
N MET A 124 -1.72 11.89 13.68
CA MET A 124 -1.05 12.53 12.52
C MET A 124 -0.34 13.85 12.87
N PRO A 125 -0.95 14.79 13.63
CA PRO A 125 -0.24 16.00 14.06
C PRO A 125 0.96 15.71 14.96
N MET A 126 0.87 14.70 15.84
CA MET A 126 1.99 14.32 16.70
C MET A 126 3.15 13.74 15.88
N LEU A 127 2.85 12.91 14.88
CA LEU A 127 3.86 12.40 13.96
C LEU A 127 4.51 13.55 13.18
N ASN A 128 3.72 14.47 12.63
CA ASN A 128 4.25 15.64 11.89
C ASN A 128 5.13 16.53 12.79
N ASN A 129 4.79 16.66 14.08
CA ASN A 129 5.55 17.44 15.06
C ASN A 129 6.76 16.69 15.64
N SER A 130 6.91 15.38 15.37
CA SER A 130 7.99 14.57 15.93
C SER A 130 9.36 14.83 15.28
N GLY A 131 9.38 15.51 14.13
CA GLY A 131 10.60 15.69 13.32
C GLY A 131 11.04 14.44 12.56
N LEU A 132 10.26 13.35 12.61
CA LEU A 132 10.49 12.17 11.78
C LEU A 132 10.06 12.47 10.33
N GLU A 133 11.01 12.44 9.41
CA GLU A 133 10.75 12.48 7.97
C GLU A 133 10.37 11.07 7.50
N ILE A 134 9.07 10.77 7.55
CA ILE A 134 8.52 9.46 7.18
C ILE A 134 7.37 9.66 6.20
N ASP A 135 7.49 9.05 5.02
CA ASP A 135 6.42 9.01 4.03
C ASP A 135 5.46 7.86 4.34
N LEU A 136 4.27 8.21 4.82
CA LEU A 136 3.24 7.22 5.14
C LEU A 136 2.63 6.62 3.87
N ALA A 137 2.61 5.29 3.82
CA ALA A 137 1.98 4.51 2.77
C ALA A 137 0.46 4.34 2.95
N ALA A 138 -0.04 4.56 4.18
CA ALA A 138 -1.45 4.49 4.50
C ALA A 138 -1.76 5.35 5.75
N LYS A 139 -3.05 5.55 6.04
CA LYS A 139 -3.46 6.15 7.32
C LYS A 139 -3.04 5.24 8.50
N PRO A 140 -2.62 5.80 9.64
CA PRO A 140 -2.24 5.00 10.81
C PRO A 140 -3.37 4.07 11.25
N HIS A 141 -3.00 2.85 11.64
CA HIS A 141 -3.92 1.85 12.18
C HIS A 141 -3.82 1.82 13.70
N ILE A 142 -4.96 1.77 14.38
CA ILE A 142 -5.02 1.81 15.85
C ILE A 142 -5.79 0.58 16.32
N MET A 143 -5.20 -0.18 17.24
CA MET A 143 -5.84 -1.33 17.87
C MET A 143 -5.70 -1.22 19.38
N CYS A 144 -6.81 -1.28 20.10
CA CYS A 144 -6.78 -1.41 21.55
C CYS A 144 -6.09 -2.73 21.94
N ASN A 145 -5.20 -2.71 22.94
CA ASN A 145 -4.39 -3.88 23.29
C ASN A 145 -5.24 -5.02 23.90
N SER A 146 -6.38 -4.69 24.52
CA SER A 146 -7.38 -5.64 24.99
C SER A 146 -8.74 -4.95 25.16
N GLN A 147 -9.82 -5.70 25.39
CA GLN A 147 -11.17 -5.14 25.58
C GLN A 147 -11.27 -4.11 26.72
N HIS A 148 -10.41 -4.23 27.74
CA HIS A 148 -10.40 -3.37 28.92
C HIS A 148 -9.08 -2.63 29.10
N SER A 149 -8.24 -2.56 28.07
CA SER A 149 -6.98 -1.81 28.17
C SER A 149 -7.23 -0.32 28.05
N ASP A 150 -6.46 0.42 28.85
CA ASP A 150 -6.23 1.86 28.74
C ASP A 150 -5.12 2.20 27.73
N THR A 151 -4.62 1.20 26.98
CA THR A 151 -3.58 1.37 25.98
C THR A 151 -3.93 0.74 24.63
N ALA A 152 -3.32 1.27 23.59
CA ALA A 152 -3.41 0.82 22.22
C ALA A 152 -2.03 0.64 21.60
N THR A 153 -1.99 -0.10 20.51
CA THR A 153 -0.89 -0.15 19.57
C THR A 153 -1.27 0.67 18.34
N VAL A 154 -0.34 1.49 17.87
CA VAL A 154 -0.47 2.26 16.63
C VAL A 154 0.56 1.75 15.62
N TRP A 155 0.10 1.42 14.41
CA TRP A 155 0.95 1.05 13.28
C TRP A 155 0.92 2.14 12.22
N PHE A 156 2.09 2.41 11.67
CA PHE A 156 2.29 3.28 10.52
C PHE A 156 2.88 2.43 9.42
N ASP A 157 2.19 2.34 8.29
CA ASP A 157 2.79 1.78 7.09
C ASP A 157 3.66 2.86 6.45
N VAL A 158 4.93 2.54 6.20
CA VAL A 158 5.94 3.48 5.72
C VAL A 158 6.46 3.02 4.38
N TRP A 159 6.70 3.97 3.46
CA TRP A 159 7.49 3.69 2.28
C TRP A 159 8.98 3.67 2.66
N ASP A 160 9.64 2.52 2.46
CA ASP A 160 11.10 2.50 2.40
C ASP A 160 11.46 3.12 1.06
N SER A 161 12.02 4.33 1.06
CA SER A 161 12.47 5.12 -0.11
C SER A 161 12.83 4.32 -1.37
#